data_AF-A0A959WFS7-F1
#
_entry.id   AF-A0A959WFS7-F1
#
_cell.length_a   1.000
_cell.length_b   1.000
_cell.length_c   1.000
_cell.angle_alpha   90.00
_cell.angle_beta   90.00
_cell.angle_gamma   90.00
#
_symmetry.space_group_name_H-M   'P 1'
#
loop_
_entity.id
_entity.type
_entity.pdbx_description
1 polymer ?
#
loop_
_entity_poly.entity_id
_entity_poly.type
_entity_poly.pdbx_seq_one_letter_code
_entity_poly.pdbx_strand_id
1 'polypeptide(L)'
;MERTAYARLYSTVVGAFLVLLGFAGLLVNFEFDPPELTDDLLGFYTVNGWASLFHVGAGLLGLFLARPLPRLFAILAGAVFTVLGVWGLVATNGTFLLDALPATRWVNAINLLIGLAGLTAFAASRWDRITAWFGGLGSRLEARSEARRQKRRRKKVRKRRRVADG
;
A
#
# COMPACT_ATOMS: atom_id res chain seq x y z
N MET A 1 -4.42 15.39 -3.72
CA MET A 1 -4.17 13.97 -4.03
C MET A 1 -5.29 13.13 -3.45
N GLU A 2 -5.71 12.06 -4.12
CA GLU A 2 -6.76 11.15 -3.64
C GLU A 2 -6.31 10.46 -2.33
N ARG A 3 -7.19 10.29 -1.33
CA ARG A 3 -6.84 9.80 0.04
C ARG A 3 -6.23 8.39 0.12
N THR A 4 -6.16 7.70 -1.01
CA THR A 4 -5.59 6.36 -1.14
C THR A 4 -4.56 6.30 -2.28
N ALA A 5 -4.11 7.44 -2.79
CA ALA A 5 -3.25 7.52 -3.98
C ALA A 5 -1.98 6.67 -3.82
N TYR A 6 -1.29 6.75 -2.67
CA TYR A 6 -0.08 5.97 -2.43
C TYR A 6 -0.35 4.46 -2.34
N ALA A 7 -1.35 4.05 -1.55
CA ALA A 7 -1.72 2.63 -1.46
C ALA A 7 -2.22 2.08 -2.81
N ARG A 8 -2.96 2.87 -3.58
CA ARG A 8 -3.45 2.50 -4.91
C ARG A 8 -2.29 2.36 -5.89
N LEU A 9 -1.39 3.33 -5.91
CA LEU A 9 -0.18 3.29 -6.73
C LEU A 9 0.64 2.05 -6.41
N TYR A 10 0.88 1.79 -5.11
CA TYR A 10 1.54 0.57 -4.66
C TYR A 10 0.82 -0.68 -5.16
N SER A 11 -0.49 -0.81 -4.91
CA SER A 11 -1.27 -1.98 -5.35
C SER A 11 -1.21 -2.22 -6.86
N THR A 12 -1.28 -1.15 -7.67
CA THR A 12 -1.20 -1.27 -9.12
C THR A 12 0.20 -1.63 -9.60
N VAL A 13 1.22 -0.91 -9.13
CA VAL A 13 2.61 -1.09 -9.60
C VAL A 13 3.16 -2.43 -9.13
N VAL A 14 3.04 -2.73 -7.84
CA VAL A 14 3.51 -4.00 -7.27
C VAL A 14 2.65 -5.16 -7.77
N GLY A 15 1.33 -4.97 -7.89
CA GLY A 15 0.46 -5.98 -8.50
C GLY A 15 0.92 -6.36 -9.91
N ALA A 16 1.13 -5.36 -10.77
CA ALA A 16 1.62 -5.59 -12.13
C ALA A 16 3.02 -6.23 -12.15
N PHE A 17 3.94 -5.72 -11.32
CA PHE A 17 5.29 -6.26 -11.21
C PHE A 17 5.28 -7.74 -10.81
N LEU A 18 4.50 -8.12 -9.79
CA LEU A 18 4.38 -9.50 -9.31
C LEU A 18 3.79 -10.44 -10.37
N VAL A 19 2.77 -9.99 -11.13
CA VAL A 19 2.23 -10.77 -12.24
C VAL A 19 3.29 -11.01 -13.31
N LEU A 20 4.02 -9.97 -13.71
CA LEU A 20 5.06 -10.09 -14.73
C LEU A 20 6.22 -10.96 -14.26
N LEU A 21 6.67 -10.77 -13.02
CA LEU A 21 7.76 -11.54 -12.42
C LEU A 21 7.38 -13.01 -12.30
N GLY A 22 6.19 -13.31 -11.77
CA GLY A 22 5.71 -14.67 -11.64
C GLY A 22 5.45 -15.33 -12.99
N PHE A 23 4.88 -14.61 -13.96
CA PHE A 23 4.67 -15.14 -15.31
C PHE A 23 6.00 -15.44 -16.01
N ALA A 24 6.98 -14.54 -15.94
CA ALA A 24 8.32 -14.79 -16.46
C ALA A 24 9.01 -15.97 -15.75
N GLY A 25 8.81 -16.11 -14.44
CA GLY A 25 9.29 -17.24 -13.66
C GLY A 25 8.73 -18.58 -14.16
N LEU A 26 7.41 -18.65 -14.41
CA LEU A 26 6.77 -19.86 -14.96
C LEU A 26 7.31 -20.24 -16.35
N LEU A 27 7.75 -19.26 -17.15
CA LEU A 27 8.35 -19.53 -18.46
C LEU A 27 9.79 -20.05 -18.35
N VAL A 28 10.49 -19.74 -17.26
CA VAL A 28 11.85 -20.22 -16.99
C VAL A 28 11.81 -21.60 -16.34
N ASN A 29 10.97 -21.76 -15.31
CA ASN A 29 10.84 -23.00 -14.57
C ASN A 29 9.38 -23.18 -14.09
N PHE A 30 8.76 -24.26 -14.56
CA PHE A 30 7.37 -24.64 -14.23
C PHE A 30 7.32 -25.87 -13.30
N GLU A 31 8.42 -26.19 -12.62
CA GLU A 31 8.51 -27.38 -11.79
C GLU A 31 7.92 -27.13 -10.41
N PHE A 32 7.02 -28.01 -9.98
CA PHE A 32 6.35 -27.92 -8.68
C PHE A 32 6.84 -28.99 -7.70
N ASP A 33 7.43 -30.07 -8.18
CA ASP A 33 7.90 -31.19 -7.35
C ASP A 33 9.06 -31.90 -8.08
N PRO A 34 10.25 -32.05 -7.46
CA PRO A 34 10.62 -31.56 -6.12
C PRO A 34 10.84 -30.04 -6.09
N PRO A 35 10.49 -29.33 -4.98
CA PRO A 35 10.62 -27.88 -4.88
C PRO A 35 12.07 -27.38 -4.99
N GLU A 36 13.06 -28.25 -4.75
CA GLU A 36 14.49 -28.06 -4.97
C GLU A 36 14.85 -27.75 -6.42
N LEU A 37 14.01 -28.19 -7.36
CA LEU A 37 14.23 -27.98 -8.78
C LEU A 37 13.93 -26.53 -9.14
N THR A 38 14.99 -25.73 -9.14
CA THR A 38 14.96 -24.28 -9.30
C THR A 38 15.88 -23.85 -10.44
N ASP A 39 15.54 -22.72 -11.06
CA ASP A 39 16.38 -22.03 -12.05
C ASP A 39 16.48 -20.54 -11.72
N ASP A 40 17.45 -19.86 -12.32
CA ASP A 40 17.64 -18.41 -12.13
C ASP A 40 17.03 -17.59 -13.26
N LEU A 41 15.97 -16.85 -12.93
CA LEU A 41 15.44 -15.78 -13.76
C LEU A 41 16.43 -14.60 -13.77
N LEU A 42 16.77 -14.12 -14.96
CA LEU A 42 17.75 -13.03 -15.19
C LEU A 42 19.15 -13.32 -14.63
N GLY A 43 19.48 -14.58 -14.33
CA GLY A 43 20.79 -15.00 -13.82
C GLY A 43 21.06 -14.68 -12.35
N PHE A 44 20.06 -14.25 -11.57
CA PHE A 44 20.22 -14.01 -10.13
C PHE A 44 18.97 -14.24 -9.28
N TYR A 45 17.77 -14.29 -9.89
CA TYR A 45 16.51 -14.43 -9.16
C TYR A 45 16.00 -15.87 -9.25
N THR A 46 16.21 -16.64 -8.20
CA THR A 46 15.86 -18.06 -8.16
C THR A 46 14.34 -18.27 -8.14
N VAL A 47 13.84 -19.10 -9.05
CA VAL A 47 12.42 -19.38 -9.26
C VAL A 47 12.15 -20.88 -9.39
N ASN A 48 10.94 -21.28 -9.01
CA ASN A 48 10.30 -22.56 -9.35
C ASN A 48 8.80 -22.33 -9.61
N GLY A 49 8.05 -23.38 -9.91
CA GLY A 49 6.61 -23.33 -10.17
C GLY A 49 5.83 -22.72 -9.00
N TRP A 50 6.09 -23.14 -7.75
CA TRP A 50 5.39 -22.64 -6.57
C TRP A 50 5.63 -21.16 -6.30
N ALA A 51 6.89 -20.72 -6.37
CA ALA A 51 7.24 -19.32 -6.19
C ALA A 51 6.59 -18.47 -7.28
N SER A 52 6.68 -18.90 -8.53
CA SER A 52 6.13 -18.17 -9.65
C SER A 52 4.60 -18.06 -9.55
N LEU A 53 3.92 -19.16 -9.15
CA LEU A 53 2.48 -19.16 -8.88
C LEU A 53 2.10 -18.22 -7.73
N PHE A 54 2.87 -18.22 -6.63
CA PHE A 54 2.67 -17.29 -5.52
C PHE A 54 2.75 -15.82 -5.98
N HIS A 55 3.74 -15.46 -6.79
CA HIS A 55 3.88 -14.11 -7.33
C HIS A 55 2.73 -13.74 -8.25
N VAL A 56 2.31 -14.63 -9.17
CA VAL A 56 1.14 -14.38 -10.03
C VAL A 56 -0.12 -14.17 -9.20
N GLY A 57 -0.40 -15.05 -8.24
CA GLY A 57 -1.58 -14.97 -7.38
C GLY A 57 -1.61 -13.69 -6.55
N ALA A 58 -0.50 -13.35 -5.90
CA ALA A 58 -0.37 -12.11 -5.13
C ALA A 58 -0.49 -10.87 -6.03
N GLY A 59 0.08 -10.92 -7.23
CA GLY A 59 0.02 -9.83 -8.21
C GLY A 59 -1.38 -9.56 -8.72
N LEU A 60 -2.11 -10.61 -9.10
CA LEU A 60 -3.52 -10.52 -9.53
C LEU A 60 -4.40 -9.99 -8.40
N LEU A 61 -4.19 -10.45 -7.17
CA LEU A 61 -4.87 -9.92 -6.00
C LEU A 61 -4.58 -8.42 -5.81
N GLY A 62 -3.33 -7.99 -6.02
CA GLY A 62 -2.94 -6.59 -5.97
C GLY A 62 -3.67 -5.72 -6.99
N LEU A 63 -3.71 -6.16 -8.25
CA LEU A 63 -4.43 -5.48 -9.32
C LEU A 63 -5.93 -5.42 -9.06
N PHE A 64 -6.51 -6.53 -8.60
CA PHE A 64 -7.94 -6.62 -8.26
C PHE A 64 -8.30 -5.66 -7.12
N LEU A 65 -7.48 -5.62 -6.07
CA LEU A 65 -7.74 -4.79 -4.88
C LEU A 65 -7.32 -3.33 -5.05
N ALA A 66 -6.57 -2.97 -6.09
CA ALA A 66 -6.07 -1.61 -6.31
C ALA A 66 -7.17 -0.54 -6.30
N ARG A 67 -8.37 -0.85 -6.83
CA ARG A 67 -9.51 0.08 -6.82
C ARG A 67 -10.38 -0.04 -5.57
N PRO A 68 -10.90 -1.23 -5.19
CA PRO A 68 -11.87 -1.34 -4.10
C PRO A 68 -11.21 -1.21 -2.72
N LEU A 69 -10.03 -1.80 -2.51
CA LEU A 69 -9.41 -1.93 -1.19
C LEU A 69 -7.87 -1.79 -1.23
N PRO A 70 -7.31 -0.71 -1.82
CA PRO A 70 -5.85 -0.58 -2.00
C PRO A 70 -5.06 -0.62 -0.70
N ARG A 71 -5.63 -0.05 0.36
CA ARG A 71 -5.01 -0.05 1.69
C ARG A 71 -4.90 -1.45 2.29
N LEU A 72 -5.89 -2.30 2.05
CA LEU A 72 -5.90 -3.67 2.54
C LEU A 72 -4.79 -4.47 1.86
N PHE A 73 -4.67 -4.34 0.54
CA PHE A 73 -3.55 -4.97 -0.17
C PHE A 73 -2.20 -4.45 0.31
N ALA A 74 -2.04 -3.12 0.44
CA ALA A 74 -0.77 -2.54 0.90
C ALA A 74 -0.32 -3.06 2.27
N ILE A 75 -1.23 -3.22 3.23
CA ILE A 75 -0.88 -3.77 4.54
C ILE A 75 -0.66 -5.30 4.50
N LEU A 76 -1.48 -6.05 3.76
CA LEU A 76 -1.35 -7.50 3.67
C LEU A 76 -0.07 -7.90 2.94
N ALA A 77 0.15 -7.34 1.73
CA ALA A 77 1.39 -7.54 1.00
C ALA A 77 2.58 -7.02 1.80
N GLY A 78 2.45 -5.83 2.40
CA GLY A 78 3.49 -5.26 3.26
C GLY A 78 3.92 -6.21 4.37
N ALA A 79 2.96 -6.80 5.10
CA ALA A 79 3.23 -7.74 6.16
C ALA A 79 3.80 -9.07 5.63
N VAL A 80 3.14 -9.71 4.67
CA VAL A 80 3.53 -11.03 4.14
C VAL A 80 4.93 -10.98 3.54
N PHE A 81 5.20 -10.03 2.64
CA PHE A 81 6.50 -9.94 1.98
C PHE A 81 7.62 -9.51 2.93
N THR A 82 7.32 -8.70 3.96
CA THR A 82 8.30 -8.39 5.01
C THR A 82 8.64 -9.65 5.81
N VAL A 83 7.63 -10.45 6.21
CA VAL A 83 7.86 -11.70 6.94
C VAL A 83 8.69 -12.67 6.10
N LEU A 84 8.35 -12.86 4.83
CA LEU A 84 9.13 -13.72 3.93
C LEU A 84 10.57 -13.24 3.78
N GLY A 85 10.77 -11.93 3.57
CA GLY A 85 12.09 -11.33 3.42
C GLY A 85 12.94 -11.47 4.69
N VAL A 86 12.37 -11.18 5.88
CA VAL A 86 13.05 -11.34 7.16
C VAL A 86 13.35 -12.80 7.45
N TRP A 87 12.39 -13.70 7.22
CA TRP A 87 12.55 -15.13 7.46
C TRP A 87 13.72 -15.67 6.65
N GLY A 88 13.79 -15.37 5.36
CA GLY A 88 14.88 -15.85 4.53
C GLY A 88 16.25 -15.22 4.84
N LEU A 89 16.31 -14.10 5.58
CA LEU A 89 17.57 -13.57 6.12
C LEU A 89 18.00 -14.29 7.40
N VAL A 90 17.05 -14.79 8.19
CA VAL A 90 17.30 -15.52 9.44
C VAL A 90 17.55 -17.00 9.18
N ALA A 91 16.92 -17.57 8.16
CA ALA A 91 17.13 -18.94 7.75
C ALA A 91 18.54 -19.10 7.14
N THR A 92 19.25 -20.15 7.55
CA THR A 92 20.55 -20.51 6.97
C THR A 92 20.42 -20.76 5.47
N ASN A 93 21.34 -20.18 4.68
CA ASN A 93 21.35 -20.26 3.22
C ASN A 93 21.05 -21.67 2.71
N GLY A 94 19.99 -21.83 1.91
CA GLY A 94 19.64 -23.11 1.27
C GLY A 94 18.36 -23.80 1.77
N THR A 95 17.59 -23.19 2.67
CA THR A 95 16.28 -23.72 3.08
C THR A 95 15.15 -23.18 2.20
N PHE A 96 14.10 -23.98 1.99
CA PHE A 96 12.85 -23.49 1.38
C PHE A 96 11.99 -22.77 2.43
N LEU A 97 11.40 -21.63 2.02
CA LEU A 97 10.35 -20.93 2.73
C LEU A 97 9.03 -21.68 2.49
N LEU A 98 8.29 -22.01 3.55
CA LEU A 98 7.02 -22.77 3.44
C LEU A 98 7.18 -24.08 2.63
N ASP A 99 8.33 -24.73 2.75
CA ASP A 99 8.72 -25.98 2.06
C ASP A 99 8.75 -25.93 0.52
N ALA A 100 8.45 -24.78 -0.11
CA ALA A 100 8.32 -24.68 -1.57
C ALA A 100 8.89 -23.40 -2.20
N LEU A 101 9.10 -22.34 -1.44
CA LEU A 101 9.57 -21.05 -1.97
C LEU A 101 11.10 -20.95 -1.81
N PRO A 102 11.88 -20.63 -2.86
CA PRO A 102 13.31 -20.44 -2.74
C PRO A 102 13.65 -19.30 -1.78
N ALA A 103 14.54 -19.52 -0.81
CA ALA A 103 14.97 -18.50 0.16
C ALA A 103 16.39 -17.99 -0.14
N THR A 104 16.70 -17.70 -1.40
CA THR A 104 18.01 -17.14 -1.76
C THR A 104 18.09 -15.66 -1.38
N ARG A 105 19.33 -15.16 -1.20
CA ARG A 105 19.58 -13.78 -0.77
C ARG A 105 18.84 -12.74 -1.61
N TRP A 106 18.83 -12.90 -2.93
CA TRP A 106 18.18 -11.96 -3.85
C TRP A 106 16.67 -12.01 -3.76
N VAL A 107 16.09 -13.21 -3.64
CA VAL A 107 14.64 -13.39 -3.45
C VAL A 107 14.18 -12.72 -2.15
N ASN A 108 14.91 -12.95 -1.06
CA ASN A 108 14.60 -12.38 0.25
C ASN A 108 14.74 -10.85 0.26
N ALA A 109 15.75 -10.31 -0.41
CA ALA A 109 15.94 -8.88 -0.54
C ALA A 109 14.79 -8.21 -1.30
N ILE A 110 14.36 -8.79 -2.42
CA ILE A 110 13.22 -8.27 -3.20
C ILE A 110 11.93 -8.37 -2.39
N ASN A 111 11.67 -9.50 -1.71
CA ASN A 111 10.53 -9.64 -0.82
C ASN A 111 10.54 -8.56 0.27
N LEU A 112 11.69 -8.30 0.89
CA LEU A 112 11.78 -7.27 1.91
C LEU A 112 11.50 -5.87 1.35
N LEU A 113 12.03 -5.54 0.16
CA LEU A 113 11.76 -4.25 -0.49
C LEU A 113 10.27 -4.07 -0.80
N ILE A 114 9.62 -5.10 -1.35
CA ILE A 114 8.17 -5.11 -1.60
C ILE A 114 7.41 -4.90 -0.29
N GLY A 115 7.76 -5.66 0.75
CA GLY A 115 7.15 -5.60 2.07
C GLY A 115 7.23 -4.20 2.69
N LEU A 116 8.43 -3.63 2.76
CA LEU A 116 8.65 -2.29 3.31
C LEU A 116 7.96 -1.20 2.49
N ALA A 117 7.95 -1.31 1.15
CA ALA A 117 7.19 -0.42 0.28
C ALA A 117 5.67 -0.48 0.56
N GLY A 118 5.13 -1.67 0.85
CA GLY A 118 3.71 -1.84 1.20
C GLY A 118 3.35 -1.20 2.54
N LEU A 119 4.18 -1.43 3.56
CA LEU A 119 4.00 -0.83 4.88
C LEU A 119 4.10 0.70 4.84
N THR A 120 5.08 1.23 4.11
CA THR A 120 5.24 2.69 3.93
C THR A 120 4.07 3.29 3.15
N ALA A 121 3.60 2.65 2.07
CA ALA A 121 2.43 3.11 1.32
C ALA A 121 1.15 3.11 2.18
N PHE A 122 0.97 2.10 3.03
CA PHE A 122 -0.14 2.04 3.98
C PHE A 122 -0.07 3.17 5.03
N ALA A 123 1.11 3.39 5.61
CA ALA A 123 1.36 4.44 6.60
C ALA A 123 1.16 5.84 6.01
N ALA A 124 1.72 6.11 4.82
CA ALA A 124 1.56 7.38 4.11
C ALA A 124 0.09 7.67 3.81
N SER A 125 -0.66 6.65 3.35
CA SER A 125 -2.10 6.81 3.12
C SER A 125 -2.88 7.09 4.42
N ARG A 126 -2.40 6.65 5.60
CA ARG A 126 -3.02 6.98 6.90
C ARG A 126 -2.80 8.44 7.27
N TRP A 127 -1.62 8.99 6.98
CA TRP A 127 -1.25 10.37 7.30
C TRP A 127 -2.19 11.38 6.64
N ASP A 128 -2.60 11.12 5.39
CA ASP A 128 -3.61 11.93 4.68
C ASP A 128 -4.94 12.05 5.43
N ARG A 129 -5.31 11.05 6.24
CA ARG A 129 -6.53 11.08 7.05
C ARG A 129 -6.40 12.05 8.24
N ILE A 130 -5.23 12.09 8.85
CA ILE A 130 -4.93 12.92 10.01
C ILE A 130 -4.85 14.39 9.57
N THR A 131 -4.09 14.69 8.51
CA THR A 131 -3.96 16.06 7.99
C THR A 131 -5.29 16.63 7.49
N ALA A 132 -6.11 15.83 6.80
CA ALA A 132 -7.44 16.25 6.35
C ALA A 132 -8.40 16.55 7.52
N TRP A 133 -8.31 15.83 8.63
CA TRP A 133 -9.12 16.09 9.82
C TRP A 133 -8.72 17.42 10.49
N PHE A 134 -7.42 17.69 10.62
CA PHE A 134 -6.93 18.97 11.14
C PHE A 134 -7.28 20.15 10.23
N GLY A 135 -7.15 20.00 8.90
CA GLY A 135 -7.57 21.02 7.93
C GLY A 135 -9.08 21.33 8.01
N GLY A 136 -9.92 20.32 8.22
CA GLY A 136 -11.36 20.49 8.43
C GLY A 136 -11.74 21.13 9.77
N LEU A 137 -10.89 21.04 10.78
CA LEU A 137 -11.09 21.71 12.06
C LEU A 137 -10.88 23.23 11.92
N GLY A 138 -9.86 23.64 11.17
CA GLY A 138 -9.57 25.05 10.87
C GLY A 138 -10.72 25.74 10.15
N SER A 139 -11.24 25.14 9.08
CA SER A 139 -12.38 25.70 8.33
C SER A 139 -13.67 25.80 9.16
N ARG A 140 -13.89 24.85 10.08
CA ARG A 140 -15.01 24.92 11.05
C ARG A 140 -14.85 26.07 12.04
N LEU A 141 -13.63 26.35 12.50
CA LEU A 141 -13.37 27.49 13.38
C LEU A 141 -13.54 28.83 12.65
N GLU A 142 -13.08 28.92 11.41
CA GLU A 142 -13.27 30.09 10.55
C GLU A 142 -14.76 30.37 10.31
N ALA A 143 -15.53 29.37 9.88
CA ALA A 143 -16.97 29.51 9.69
C ALA A 143 -17.69 29.97 10.97
N ARG A 144 -17.25 29.48 12.14
CA ARG A 144 -17.80 29.90 13.44
C ARG A 144 -17.43 31.35 13.77
N SER A 145 -16.25 31.79 13.37
CA SER A 145 -15.80 33.18 13.53
C SER A 145 -16.59 34.14 12.62
N GLU A 146 -16.85 33.74 11.39
CA GLU A 146 -17.61 34.51 10.41
C GLU A 146 -19.07 34.65 10.81
N ALA A 147 -19.71 33.57 11.27
CA ALA A 147 -21.08 33.61 11.79
C ALA A 147 -21.23 34.58 12.96
N ARG A 148 -20.21 34.68 13.84
CA ARG A 148 -20.17 35.66 14.94
C ARG A 148 -20.04 37.09 14.41
N ARG A 149 -19.18 37.34 13.41
CA ARG A 149 -19.05 38.66 12.76
C ARG A 149 -20.36 39.08 12.08
N GLN A 150 -21.01 38.16 11.39
CA GLN A 150 -22.29 38.41 10.72
C GLN A 150 -23.41 38.72 11.73
N LYS A 151 -23.51 37.99 12.85
CA LYS A 151 -24.46 38.29 13.94
C LYS A 151 -24.24 39.69 14.51
N ARG A 152 -22.97 40.11 14.72
CA ARG A 152 -22.66 41.46 15.22
C ARG A 152 -23.07 42.54 14.22
N ARG A 153 -22.84 42.35 12.92
CA ARG A 153 -23.29 43.27 11.86
C ARG A 153 -24.81 43.40 11.83
N ARG A 154 -25.55 42.28 11.86
CA ARG A 154 -27.03 42.27 11.89
C ARG A 154 -27.58 43.02 13.11
N LYS A 155 -26.98 42.85 14.29
CA LYS A 155 -27.38 43.59 15.50
C LYS A 155 -27.15 45.11 15.36
N LYS A 156 -26.02 45.53 14.79
CA LYS A 156 -25.73 46.96 14.55
C LYS A 156 -26.74 47.60 13.58
N VAL A 157 -27.08 46.91 12.48
CA VAL A 157 -28.06 47.40 11.49
C VAL A 157 -29.45 47.53 12.11
N ARG A 158 -29.91 46.53 12.89
CA ARG A 158 -31.20 46.61 13.61
C ARG A 158 -31.25 47.77 14.61
N LYS A 159 -30.15 48.03 15.33
CA LYS A 159 -30.07 49.15 16.27
C LYS A 159 -30.18 50.50 15.55
N ARG A 160 -29.54 50.66 14.39
CA ARG A 160 -29.62 51.91 13.59
C ARG A 160 -31.02 52.18 13.05
N ARG A 161 -31.73 51.16 12.55
CA ARG A 161 -33.13 51.34 12.07
C ARG A 161 -34.07 51.80 13.19
N ARG A 162 -33.99 51.17 14.37
CA ARG A 162 -34.81 51.58 15.53
C ARG A 162 -34.58 53.01 16.02
N VAL A 163 -33.43 53.62 15.72
CA VAL A 163 -33.11 55.01 16.10
C VAL A 163 -33.55 56.00 15.03
N ALA A 164 -33.83 55.55 13.80
CA ALA A 164 -34.30 56.41 12.72
C ALA A 164 -35.84 56.54 12.67
N ASP A 165 -36.55 55.58 13.28
CA ASP A 165 -38.02 55.49 13.25
C ASP A 165 -38.71 56.03 14.53
N GLY A 166 -37.96 56.61 15.47
CA GLY A 166 -38.48 57.17 16.73
C GLY A 166 -37.80 58.49 17.07
#